data_AF-T1R7W8-F1
#
_entry.id   AF-T1R7W8-F1
#
_cell.length_a   1.000
_cell.length_b   1.000
_cell.length_c   1.000
_cell.angle_alpha   90.00
_cell.angle_beta   90.00
_cell.angle_gamma   90.00
#
_symmetry.space_group_name_H-M   'P 1'
#
loop_
_entity.id
_entity.type
_entity.pdbx_description
1 polymer ?
#
loop_
_entity_poly.entity_id
_entity_poly.type
_entity_poly.pdbx_seq_one_letter_code
_entity_poly.pdbx_strand_id
1 'polypeptide(L)'
;VFLVFSCVGLFLVIFFLVFVFHIFLWNSEWSSLPGLRSWVSSFECGFLAERLVENYFSYTYFILLVFFVIFDLEISLLLNMPFQGVLYKNLSCYLFFLFLLSLGFSVEVS
;
A
#
# COMPACT_ATOMS: atom_id res chain seq x y z
N VAL A 1 -4.79 38.17 22.86
CA VAL A 1 -3.67 37.87 23.79
C VAL A 1 -3.72 36.41 24.26
N PHE A 2 -4.82 35.95 24.88
CA PHE A 2 -4.95 34.57 25.37
C PHE A 2 -4.79 33.50 24.27
N LEU A 3 -5.39 33.72 23.10
CA LEU A 3 -5.31 32.79 21.96
C LEU A 3 -3.88 32.70 21.38
N VAL A 4 -3.17 33.84 21.31
CA VAL A 4 -1.77 33.88 20.88
C VAL A 4 -0.89 33.14 21.87
N PHE A 5 -1.13 33.29 23.17
CA PHE A 5 -0.41 32.57 24.22
C PHE A 5 -0.64 31.05 24.14
N SER A 6 -1.88 30.61 23.88
CA SER A 6 -2.17 29.18 23.68
C SER A 6 -1.50 28.60 22.43
N CYS A 7 -1.44 29.36 21.32
CA CYS A 7 -0.77 28.90 20.11
C CYS A 7 0.75 28.75 20.31
N VAL A 8 1.39 29.70 21.01
CA VAL A 8 2.81 29.63 21.34
C VAL A 8 3.10 28.46 22.29
N GLY A 9 2.22 28.24 23.28
CA GLY A 9 2.33 27.09 24.19
C GLY A 9 2.29 25.75 23.45
N LEU A 10 1.34 25.57 22.53
CA LEU A 10 1.23 24.36 21.72
C LEU A 10 2.47 24.15 20.83
N PHE A 11 2.99 25.23 20.22
CA PHE A 11 4.19 25.16 19.40
C PHE A 11 5.41 24.68 20.20
N LEU A 12 5.60 25.20 21.43
CA LEU A 12 6.70 24.78 22.30
C LEU A 12 6.59 23.32 22.73
N VAL A 13 5.38 22.85 23.03
CA VAL A 13 5.14 21.44 23.40
C VAL A 13 5.48 20.50 22.25
N ILE A 14 5.05 20.84 21.02
CA ILE A 14 5.36 20.04 19.83
C ILE A 14 6.86 20.04 19.55
N PHE A 15 7.52 21.20 19.66
CA PHE A 15 8.96 21.31 19.47
C PHE A 15 9.75 20.46 20.49
N PHE A 16 9.34 20.48 21.76
CA PHE A 16 9.94 19.66 22.80
C PHE A 16 9.79 18.15 22.52
N LEU A 17 8.60 17.71 22.08
CA LEU A 17 8.36 16.30 21.70
C LEU A 17 9.28 15.84 20.56
N VAL A 18 9.41 16.66 19.51
CA VAL A 18 10.30 16.37 18.38
C VAL A 18 11.76 16.34 18.82
N PHE A 19 12.17 17.26 19.70
CA PHE A 19 13.51 17.28 20.26
C PHE A 19 13.82 16.01 21.07
N VAL A 20 12.91 15.56 21.94
CA VAL A 20 13.05 14.32 22.71
C VAL A 20 13.16 13.10 21.79
N PHE A 21 12.38 13.04 20.71
CA PHE A 21 12.48 11.94 19.74
C PHE A 21 13.83 11.94 19.01
N HIS A 22 14.34 13.12 18.64
CA HIS A 22 15.62 13.27 17.96
C HIS A 22 16.85 13.15 18.85
N ILE A 23 16.70 13.25 20.18
CA ILE A 23 17.82 13.12 21.13
C ILE A 23 18.50 11.74 21.04
N PHE A 24 17.96 10.78 20.28
CA PHE A 24 18.64 9.53 19.90
C PHE A 24 19.15 8.70 21.10
N LEU A 25 18.73 9.05 22.33
CA LEU A 25 19.06 8.33 23.57
C LEU A 25 18.46 6.92 23.57
N TRP A 26 17.46 6.66 22.73
CA TRP A 26 16.89 5.33 22.55
C TRP A 26 17.78 4.40 21.70
N ASN A 27 18.73 4.93 20.93
CA ASN A 27 19.76 4.12 20.25
C ASN A 27 20.92 3.78 21.21
N SER A 28 20.60 3.51 22.47
CA SER A 28 21.51 2.81 23.35
C SER A 28 21.79 1.46 22.73
N GLU A 29 23.06 1.17 22.45
CA GLU A 29 23.57 -0.05 21.83
C GLU A 29 23.37 -1.30 22.69
N TRP A 30 22.12 -1.62 23.06
CA TRP A 30 21.70 -2.93 23.57
C TRP A 30 21.86 -4.04 22.52
N SER A 31 22.34 -3.69 21.32
CA SER A 31 22.78 -4.57 20.25
C SER A 31 24.17 -5.18 20.47
N SER A 32 24.87 -4.81 21.55
CA SER A 32 26.19 -5.36 21.92
C SER A 32 26.12 -6.65 22.77
N LEU A 33 24.92 -7.08 23.20
CA LEU A 33 24.75 -8.38 23.86
C LEU A 33 24.92 -9.52 22.85
N PRO A 34 25.95 -10.38 22.99
CA PRO A 34 26.17 -11.49 22.08
C PRO A 34 24.99 -12.47 22.18
N GLY A 35 24.21 -12.58 21.11
CA GLY A 35 23.02 -13.44 21.01
C GLY A 35 21.72 -12.69 20.72
N LEU A 36 21.57 -11.42 21.12
CA LEU A 36 20.36 -10.64 20.79
C LEU A 36 20.32 -10.28 19.30
N ARG A 37 21.49 -10.08 18.68
CA ARG A 37 21.63 -9.86 17.23
C ARG A 37 21.14 -11.04 16.38
N SER A 38 21.31 -12.29 16.82
CA SER A 38 20.89 -13.45 16.02
C SER A 38 19.38 -13.69 16.04
N TRP A 39 18.69 -13.25 17.09
CA TRP A 39 17.23 -13.30 17.18
C TRP A 39 16.57 -12.14 16.41
N VAL A 40 17.25 -11.01 16.27
CA VAL A 40 16.73 -9.80 15.60
C VAL A 40 17.16 -9.70 14.13
N SER A 41 18.13 -10.52 13.68
CA SER A 41 18.59 -10.52 12.28
C SER A 41 17.62 -11.23 11.33
N SER A 42 17.58 -10.77 10.08
CA SER A 42 16.90 -11.47 8.98
C SER A 42 17.39 -12.92 8.83
N PHE A 43 16.47 -13.83 8.54
CA PHE A 43 16.81 -15.24 8.34
C PHE A 43 17.40 -15.46 6.95
N GLU A 44 18.72 -15.68 6.89
CA GLU A 44 19.44 -16.03 5.65
C GLU A 44 19.90 -17.49 5.63
N CYS A 45 19.04 -18.40 6.11
CA CYS A 45 19.34 -19.84 6.13
C CYS A 45 20.68 -20.19 6.82
N GLY A 46 21.06 -19.44 7.86
CA GLY A 46 22.29 -19.67 8.64
C GLY A 46 23.57 -19.03 8.08
N PHE A 47 23.49 -18.32 6.95
CA PHE A 47 24.60 -17.54 6.41
C PHE A 47 24.62 -16.11 6.96
N LEU A 48 25.77 -15.45 6.84
CA LEU A 48 25.92 -14.03 7.19
C LEU A 48 25.39 -13.17 6.05
N ALA A 49 24.57 -12.16 6.37
CA ALA A 49 24.06 -11.20 5.40
C ALA A 49 25.18 -10.35 4.81
N GLU A 50 25.67 -10.75 3.63
CA GLU A 50 26.72 -10.03 2.89
C GLU A 50 26.17 -8.94 1.97
N ARG A 51 24.85 -8.92 1.71
CA ARG A 51 24.24 -7.96 0.77
C ARG A 51 22.89 -7.46 1.26
N LEU A 52 22.58 -6.19 0.96
CA LEU A 52 21.25 -5.63 1.17
C LEU A 52 20.24 -6.45 0.34
N VAL A 53 19.08 -6.73 0.94
CA VAL A 53 17.95 -7.39 0.24
C VAL A 53 17.45 -6.44 -0.85
N GLU A 54 18.01 -6.57 -2.05
CA GLU A 54 17.46 -5.94 -3.24
C GLU A 54 16.23 -6.76 -3.65
N ASN A 55 15.05 -6.20 -3.38
CA ASN A 55 13.81 -6.74 -3.90
C ASN A 55 13.78 -6.52 -5.41
N TYR A 56 14.24 -7.52 -6.18
CA TYR A 56 14.01 -7.59 -7.61
C TYR A 56 12.54 -7.92 -7.87
N PHE A 57 11.67 -6.94 -7.63
CA PHE A 57 10.28 -7.07 -8.01
C PHE A 57 10.21 -7.05 -9.53
N SER A 58 9.69 -8.12 -10.12
CA SER A 58 9.56 -8.20 -11.57
C SER A 58 8.50 -7.23 -12.06
N TYR A 59 8.75 -6.64 -13.23
CA TYR A 59 7.79 -5.74 -13.90
C TYR A 59 6.43 -6.39 -14.16
N THR A 60 6.36 -7.72 -14.21
CA THR A 60 5.12 -8.49 -14.40
C THR A 60 4.08 -8.22 -13.31
N TYR A 61 4.50 -8.17 -12.05
CA TYR A 61 3.58 -7.91 -10.94
C TYR A 61 3.07 -6.47 -10.93
N PHE A 62 3.91 -5.52 -11.37
CA PHE A 62 3.48 -4.14 -11.52
C PHE A 62 2.39 -4.00 -12.60
N ILE A 63 2.58 -4.68 -13.74
CA ILE A 63 1.61 -4.69 -14.84
C ILE A 63 0.29 -5.34 -14.40
N LEU A 64 0.35 -6.45 -13.65
CA LEU A 64 -0.85 -7.10 -13.10
C LEU A 64 -1.64 -6.14 -12.19
N LEU A 65 -0.96 -5.37 -11.34
CA LEU A 65 -1.61 -4.40 -10.45
C LEU A 65 -2.34 -3.30 -11.24
N VAL A 66 -1.76 -2.82 -12.33
CA VAL A 66 -2.41 -1.82 -13.20
C VAL A 66 -3.68 -2.39 -13.85
N PHE A 67 -3.62 -3.60 -14.39
CA PHE A 67 -4.82 -4.25 -14.97
C PHE A 67 -5.87 -4.56 -13.92
N PHE A 68 -5.47 -4.99 -12.72
CA PHE A 68 -6.37 -5.21 -11.59
C PHE A 68 -7.21 -3.97 -11.26
N VAL A 69 -6.58 -2.79 -11.20
CA VAL A 69 -7.30 -1.52 -10.92
C VAL A 69 -8.30 -1.17 -12.03
N ILE A 70 -7.96 -1.45 -13.29
CA ILE A 70 -8.86 -1.18 -14.42
C ILE A 70 -10.07 -2.12 -14.37
N PHE A 71 -9.86 -3.42 -14.15
CA PHE A 71 -10.95 -4.38 -14.05
C PHE A 71 -11.86 -4.14 -12.84
N ASP A 72 -11.32 -3.68 -11.71
CA ASP A 72 -12.13 -3.31 -10.53
C ASP A 72 -13.08 -2.14 -10.84
N LEU A 73 -12.63 -1.17 -11.64
CA LEU A 73 -13.47 -0.07 -12.12
C LEU A 73 -14.58 -0.60 -13.05
N GLU A 74 -14.23 -1.46 -14.01
CA GLU A 74 -15.21 -1.98 -14.97
C GLU A 74 -16.28 -2.86 -14.30
N ILE A 75 -15.91 -3.66 -13.30
CA ILE A 75 -16.86 -4.44 -12.50
C ILE A 75 -17.76 -3.52 -11.65
N SER A 76 -17.20 -2.44 -11.09
CA SER A 76 -17.98 -1.43 -10.35
C SER A 76 -19.05 -0.78 -11.24
N LEU A 77 -18.78 -0.57 -12.53
CA LEU A 77 -19.77 -0.08 -13.50
C LEU A 77 -20.86 -1.13 -13.77
N LEU A 78 -20.49 -2.41 -13.82
CA LEU A 78 -21.42 -3.53 -14.02
C LEU A 78 -22.34 -3.73 -12.82
N LEU A 79 -21.87 -3.43 -11.60
CA LEU A 79 -22.68 -3.49 -10.37
C LEU A 79 -23.97 -2.66 -10.46
N ASN A 80 -24.01 -1.63 -11.31
CA ASN A 80 -25.20 -0.81 -11.52
C ASN A 80 -26.33 -1.54 -12.29
N MET A 81 -26.05 -2.67 -12.93
CA MET A 81 -27.01 -3.46 -13.73
C MET A 81 -28.23 -3.95 -12.93
N PRO A 82 -28.09 -4.64 -11.77
CA PRO A 82 -29.24 -5.09 -10.97
C PRO A 82 -30.08 -3.94 -10.38
N PHE A 83 -29.48 -2.75 -10.20
CA PHE A 83 -30.20 -1.60 -9.65
C PHE A 83 -31.14 -0.92 -10.66
N GLN A 84 -30.97 -1.15 -11.96
CA GLN A 84 -31.79 -0.50 -13.00
C GLN A 84 -33.17 -1.14 -13.24
N GLY A 85 -33.51 -2.26 -12.59
CA GLY A 85 -34.85 -2.86 -12.67
C GLY A 85 -35.27 -3.35 -14.07
N VAL A 86 -36.57 -3.65 -14.25
CA VAL A 86 -37.17 -4.30 -15.43
C VAL A 86 -37.27 -3.36 -16.65
N LEU A 87 -36.15 -2.85 -17.14
CA LEU A 87 -36.10 -2.07 -18.38
C LEU A 87 -35.03 -2.66 -19.32
N TYR A 88 -35.45 -3.69 -20.03
CA TYR A 88 -34.76 -4.41 -21.12
C TYR A 88 -34.14 -3.54 -22.22
N LYS A 89 -34.38 -2.22 -22.23
CA LYS A 89 -33.88 -1.31 -23.27
C LYS A 89 -32.35 -1.15 -23.26
N ASN A 90 -31.72 -1.19 -22.09
CA ASN A 90 -30.26 -1.02 -21.96
C ASN A 90 -29.49 -2.35 -21.87
N LEU A 91 -30.19 -3.49 -21.85
CA LEU A 91 -29.58 -4.82 -21.67
C LEU A 91 -28.58 -5.15 -22.79
N SER A 92 -28.87 -4.74 -24.03
CA SER A 92 -27.94 -4.94 -25.16
C SER A 92 -26.60 -4.19 -24.95
N CYS A 93 -26.62 -3.03 -24.30
CA CYS A 93 -25.41 -2.26 -24.01
C CYS A 93 -24.58 -2.97 -22.93
N TYR A 94 -25.21 -3.47 -21.86
CA TYR A 94 -24.54 -4.24 -20.82
C TYR A 94 -23.93 -5.56 -21.35
N LEU A 95 -24.61 -6.26 -22.27
CA LEU A 95 -24.07 -7.46 -22.91
C LEU A 95 -22.88 -7.15 -23.81
N PHE A 96 -22.94 -6.05 -24.57
CA PHE A 96 -21.80 -5.59 -25.37
C PHE A 96 -20.60 -5.21 -24.47
N PHE A 97 -20.87 -4.56 -23.33
CA PHE A 97 -19.85 -4.22 -22.34
C PHE A 97 -19.21 -5.48 -21.73
N LEU A 98 -20.01 -6.49 -21.38
CA LEU A 98 -19.50 -7.79 -20.92
C LEU A 98 -18.63 -8.49 -21.96
N PHE A 99 -18.98 -8.39 -23.24
CA PHE A 99 -18.15 -8.93 -24.32
C PHE A 99 -16.79 -8.24 -24.39
N LEU A 100 -16.74 -6.90 -24.31
CA LEU A 100 -15.48 -6.16 -24.26
C LEU A 100 -14.63 -6.53 -23.04
N LEU A 101 -15.26 -6.66 -21.87
CA LEU A 101 -14.57 -7.09 -20.64
C LEU A 101 -13.97 -8.50 -20.79
N SER A 102 -14.66 -9.42 -21.45
CA SER A 102 -14.14 -10.76 -21.73
C SER A 102 -12.94 -10.77 -22.68
N LEU A 103 -12.89 -9.84 -23.64
CA LEU A 103 -11.74 -9.66 -24.53
C LEU A 103 -10.55 -9.06 -23.77
N GLY A 104 -10.79 -8.06 -22.92
CA GLY A 104 -9.76 -7.49 -22.04
C GLY A 104 -9.12 -8.55 -21.16
N PHE A 105 -9.95 -9.38 -20.51
CA PHE A 105 -9.48 -10.49 -19.67
C PHE A 105 -8.70 -11.54 -20.47
N SER A 106 -9.13 -11.83 -21.70
CA SER A 106 -8.42 -12.78 -22.56
C SER A 106 -7.02 -12.29 -22.94
N VAL A 107 -6.83 -10.98 -23.13
CA VAL A 107 -5.53 -10.35 -23.41
C VAL A 107 -4.62 -10.33 -22.17
N GLU A 108 -5.18 -10.19 -20.97
CA GLU A 108 -4.41 -10.27 -19.72
C GLU A 108 -3.85 -11.68 -19.51
N VAL A 109 -4.67 -12.71 -19.78
CA VAL A 109 -4.31 -14.11 -19.57
C VAL A 109 -3.36 -14.65 -20.66
N SER A 110 -3.47 -14.14 -21.89
CA SER A 110 -2.64 -14.56 -23.04
C SER A 110 -1.23 -13.98 -22.99
#